data_AF-A0A7H4MLL1-F1
#
_entry.id   AF-A0A7H4MLL1-F1
#
_cell.length_a   1.000
_cell.length_b   1.000
_cell.length_c   1.000
_cell.angle_alpha   90.00
_cell.angle_beta   90.00
_cell.angle_gamma   90.00
#
_symmetry.space_group_name_H-M   'P 1'
#
loop_
_entity.id
_entity.type
_entity.pdbx_description
1 polymer ?
#
loop_
_entity_poly.entity_id
_entity_poly.type
_entity_poly.pdbx_seq_one_letter_code
_entity_poly.pdbx_strand_id
1 'polypeptide(L)' 'MPKKRRSISQVKEDISIRVLREKLPREWVVHSYGADYGIDCVVELFDFIDDSESIAETLGENFFVQLKIFRLY' A
#
# COMPACT_ATOMS: atom_id res chain seq x y z
N MET A 1 -2.15 32.87 -6.80
CA MET A 1 -1.55 31.52 -6.94
C MET A 1 -2.62 30.55 -7.46
N PRO A 2 -2.35 29.76 -8.51
CA PRO A 2 -3.27 28.71 -8.91
C PRO A 2 -3.43 27.69 -7.79
N LYS A 3 -4.66 27.27 -7.51
CA LYS A 3 -4.94 26.21 -6.52
C LYS A 3 -4.35 24.89 -7.02
N LYS A 4 -3.68 24.14 -6.15
CA LYS A 4 -3.26 22.76 -6.46
C LYS A 4 -4.50 21.94 -6.80
N ARG A 5 -4.44 21.19 -7.90
CA ARG A 5 -5.51 20.30 -8.38
C ARG A 5 -4.99 18.87 -8.38
N ARG A 6 -5.89 17.91 -8.15
CA ARG A 6 -5.62 16.48 -8.32
C ARG A 6 -6.50 15.94 -9.42
N SER A 7 -5.96 15.06 -10.27
CA SER A 7 -6.75 14.34 -11.26
C SER A 7 -7.59 13.25 -10.59
N ILE A 8 -8.66 12.81 -11.25
CA ILE A 8 -9.46 11.68 -10.77
C ILE A 8 -8.63 10.40 -10.66
N SER A 9 -7.62 10.23 -11.52
CA SER A 9 -6.69 9.09 -11.46
C SER A 9 -5.88 9.11 -10.17
N GLN A 10 -5.32 10.27 -9.81
CA GLN A 10 -4.61 10.45 -8.54
C GLN A 10 -5.53 10.19 -7.34
N VAL A 11 -6.82 10.52 -7.43
CA VAL A 11 -7.78 10.22 -6.35
C VAL A 11 -8.04 8.70 -6.26
N LYS A 12 -8.19 8.01 -7.39
CA LYS A 12 -8.38 6.55 -7.44
C LYS A 12 -7.17 5.79 -6.90
N GLU A 13 -5.96 6.24 -7.23
CA GLU A 13 -4.71 5.64 -6.77
C GLU A 13 -4.62 5.67 -5.23
N ASP A 14 -4.79 6.84 -4.61
CA ASP A 14 -4.82 6.97 -3.14
C ASP A 14 -5.88 6.06 -2.49
N ILE A 15 -7.08 6.01 -3.06
CA ILE A 15 -8.16 5.16 -2.54
C ILE A 15 -7.77 3.69 -2.64
N SER A 16 -7.14 3.28 -3.74
CA SER A 16 -6.71 1.90 -3.97
C SER A 16 -5.68 1.47 -2.92
N ILE A 17 -4.66 2.30 -2.67
CA ILE A 17 -3.63 2.03 -1.66
C ILE A 17 -4.23 1.94 -0.26
N ARG A 18 -5.18 2.83 0.07
CA ARG A 18 -5.87 2.79 1.37
C ARG A 18 -6.66 1.49 1.54
N VAL A 19 -7.44 1.09 0.53
CA VAL A 19 -8.22 -0.16 0.58
C VAL A 19 -7.29 -1.38 0.71
N LEU A 20 -6.17 -1.40 -0.01
CA LEU A 20 -5.16 -2.46 0.16
C LEU A 20 -4.67 -2.51 1.61
N ARG A 21 -4.29 -1.35 2.18
CA ARG A 21 -3.74 -1.29 3.54
C ARG A 21 -4.73 -1.79 4.60
N GLU A 22 -6.02 -1.47 4.45
CA GLU A 22 -7.11 -1.95 5.32
C GLU A 22 -7.32 -3.47 5.27
N LYS A 23 -6.78 -4.16 4.26
CA LYS A 23 -6.91 -5.60 4.07
C LYS A 23 -5.67 -6.39 4.46
N LEU A 24 -4.54 -5.72 4.66
CA LEU A 24 -3.28 -6.36 5.03
C LEU A 24 -3.08 -6.36 6.55
N PRO A 25 -2.35 -7.35 7.09
CA PRO A 25 -1.91 -7.34 8.48
C PRO A 25 -1.17 -6.05 8.85
N ARG A 26 -1.30 -5.61 10.11
CA ARG A 26 -0.86 -4.27 10.53
C ARG A 26 0.66 -4.14 10.60
N GLU A 27 1.33 -5.24 10.85
CA GLU A 27 2.77 -5.40 10.93
C GLU A 27 3.43 -5.41 9.54
N TRP A 28 2.67 -5.73 8.48
CA TRP A 28 3.18 -5.66 7.11
C TRP A 28 3.37 -4.21 6.66
N VAL A 29 4.42 -4.00 5.87
CA VAL A 29 4.81 -2.67 5.38
C VAL A 29 4.45 -2.55 3.91
N VAL A 30 3.85 -1.42 3.53
CA VAL A 30 3.49 -1.10 2.14
C VAL A 30 4.36 0.05 1.65
N HIS A 31 5.18 -0.20 0.64
CA HIS A 31 5.99 0.79 -0.04
C HIS A 31 5.31 1.19 -1.35
N SER A 32 4.72 2.39 -1.40
CA SER A 32 4.17 2.95 -2.65
C SER A 32 5.30 3.42 -3.55
N TYR A 33 5.28 2.98 -4.81
CA TYR A 33 6.21 3.48 -5.84
C TYR A 33 5.49 4.49 -6.73
N GLY A 34 6.27 5.42 -7.28
CA GLY A 34 5.76 6.33 -8.32
C GLY A 34 5.48 5.58 -9.64
N ALA A 35 4.82 6.26 -10.57
CA ALA A 35 4.28 5.74 -11.83
C ALA A 35 5.31 5.12 -12.81
N ASP A 36 6.58 5.04 -12.45
CA ASP A 36 7.69 4.74 -13.37
C ASP A 36 7.92 3.22 -13.60
N TYR A 37 7.27 2.34 -12.82
CA TYR A 37 7.59 0.90 -12.82
C TYR A 37 6.43 -0.05 -13.14
N GLY A 38 5.23 0.45 -13.45
CA GLY A 38 4.06 -0.38 -13.73
C GLY A 38 3.56 -1.22 -12.53
N ILE A 39 4.09 -0.95 -11.35
CA ILE A 39 3.76 -1.55 -10.05
C ILE A 39 3.39 -0.39 -9.13
N ASP A 40 2.28 -0.51 -8.41
CA ASP A 40 1.79 0.57 -7.55
C ASP A 40 2.43 0.51 -6.15
N CYS A 41 2.66 -0.71 -5.63
CA CYS A 41 3.37 -0.89 -4.37
C CYS A 41 4.08 -2.25 -4.26
N VAL A 42 5.05 -2.30 -3.36
CA VAL A 42 5.63 -3.55 -2.82
C VAL A 42 5.15 -3.70 -1.40
N VAL A 43 4.81 -4.92 -1.03
CA VAL A 43 4.45 -5.29 0.33
C VAL A 43 5.53 -6.20 0.88
N GLU A 44 6.12 -5.79 1.99
CA GLU A 44 7.05 -6.59 2.77
C GLU A 44 6.31 -7.27 3.92
N LEU A 45 6.59 -8.56 4.09
CA LEU A 45 5.94 -9.39 5.10
C LEU A 45 6.70 -9.35 6.41
N PHE A 46 5.95 -9.21 7.49
CA PHE A 46 6.44 -9.22 8.86
C PHE A 46 5.58 -10.16 9.70
N ASP A 47 6.15 -10.67 10.78
CA ASP A 47 5.42 -11.42 11.81
C ASP A 47 5.87 -10.98 13.20
N PHE A 48 4.98 -11.09 14.19
CA PHE A 48 5.30 -10.76 15.56
C PHE A 48 6.15 -11.87 16.19
N ILE A 49 7.23 -11.46 16.87
CA ILE A 49 8.13 -12.40 17.56
C ILE A 49 7.87 -12.46 19.07
N ASP A 50 6.85 -11.72 19.55
CA ASP A 50 6.45 -11.69 20.94
C ASP A 50 4.92 -11.75 21.08
N ASP A 51 4.46 -12.33 22.18
CA ASP A 51 3.03 -12.48 22.48
C ASP A 51 2.29 -11.15 22.70
N SER A 52 3.04 -10.07 22.98
CA SER A 52 2.49 -8.73 23.16
C SER A 52 2.29 -7.97 21.84
N GLU A 53 2.65 -8.58 20.72
CA GLU A 53 2.64 -7.98 19.38
C GLU A 53 3.37 -6.62 19.33
N SER A 54 4.50 -6.51 20.05
CA SER A 54 5.25 -5.26 20.22
C SER A 54 6.44 -5.12 19.25
N ILE A 55 7.03 -6.25 18.87
CA ILE A 55 8.15 -6.33 17.92
C ILE A 55 7.75 -7.28 16.80
N ALA A 56 7.88 -6.80 15.57
CA ALA A 56 7.72 -7.61 14.38
C ALA A 56 9.06 -7.70 13.63
N GLU A 57 9.38 -8.87 13.11
CA GLU A 57 10.56 -9.12 12.27
C GLU A 57 10.15 -9.39 10.84
N THR A 58 11.02 -9.02 9.90
CA THR A 58 10.80 -9.28 8.48
C THR A 58 10.89 -10.78 8.22
N LEU A 59 9.97 -11.31 7.40
CA LEU A 59 10.05 -12.68 6.89
C LEU A 59 11.02 -12.80 5.70
N GLY A 60 11.55 -11.68 5.21
CA GLY A 60 12.41 -11.62 4.02
C GLY A 60 11.65 -11.74 2.69
N GLU A 61 10.33 -11.92 2.73
CA GLU A 61 9.47 -12.08 1.58
C GLU A 61 8.82 -10.76 1.18
N ASN A 62 8.68 -10.57 -0.13
CA ASN A 62 8.03 -9.40 -0.72
C ASN A 62 7.12 -9.82 -1.88
N PHE A 63 5.98 -9.15 -2.04
CA PHE A 63 5.20 -9.26 -3.26
C PHE A 63 4.89 -7.89 -3.87
N PHE A 64 4.82 -7.89 -5.20
CA PHE A 64 4.56 -6.70 -6.01
C PHE A 64 3.07 -6.64 -6.32
N VAL A 65 2.47 -5.46 -6.12
CA VAL A 65 1.03 -5.27 -6.30
C VAL A 65 0.78 -4.23 -7.37
N GLN A 66 -0.06 -4.62 -8.33
CA GLN A 66 -0.70 -3.70 -9.25
C GLN A 66 -2.18 -3.61 -8.88
N LEU A 67 -2.62 -2.41 -8.54
CA LEU A 67 -3.97 -2.09 -8.10
C LEU A 67 -4.82 -1.61 -9.28
N LYS A 68 -6.09 -2.00 -9.24
CA LYS A 68 -7.07 -1.56 -10.23
C LYS A 68 -8.42 -1.32 -9.57
N ILE A 69 -8.85 -0.06 -9.56
CA ILE A 69 -10.21 0.31 -9.14
C ILE A 69 -11.18 0.23 -10.32
N PHE A 70 -12.23 -0.58 -10.16
CA PHE A 70 -13.30 -0.72 -11.14
C PHE A 70 -14.47 0.25 -10.91
N ARG A 71 -14.73 0.69 -9.68
CA ARG A 71 -15.82 1.62 -9.36
C ARG A 71 -15.50 2.46 -8.12
N LEU A 72 -15.77 3.76 -8.20
CA LEU A 72 -15.92 4.63 -7.03
C LEU A 72 -17.43 4.65 -6.72
N TYR A 73 -17.79 4.35 -5.48
CA TYR A 73 -19.18 4.41 -5.00
C TYR A 73 -19.73 5.83 -5.06
#